data_AF-A0A2A4K613-F1
#
_entry.id   AF-A0A2A4K613-F1
#
_cell.length_a   1.000
_cell.length_b   1.000
_cell.length_c   1.000
_cell.angle_alpha   90.00
_cell.angle_beta   90.00
_cell.angle_gamma   90.00
#
_symmetry.space_group_name_H-M   'P 1'
#
loop_
_entity.id
_entity.type
_entity.pdbx_description
1 polymer ?
#
loop_
_entity_poly.entity_id
_entity_poly.type
_entity_poly.pdbx_seq_one_letter_code
_entity_poly.pdbx_strand_id
1 'polypeptide(L)'
;MPGPDLLSSQGLRLDGRRPHELRRIQCKLGVFTQPDGSAYLEQGNTKVLAAVYGPHQASKAKSLPDSVVVNCQYSMATFSTGERKNRQRGDRKSQEMSMQLRQALMAAIKTELYPRSQIDIYVEVLQADGGAYCAGVNAATLALIDAGIPIKAYMIACTASMAWKGGEPEPLVDVSHVEEAAGGVVLTVASLPST
;
A
#
# COMPACT_ATOMS: atom_id res chain seq x y z
N MET A 1 -3.78 15.84 26.21
CA MET A 1 -3.23 14.73 27.01
C MET A 1 -1.95 14.29 26.34
N PRO A 2 -0.87 14.00 27.07
CA PRO A 2 0.30 13.36 26.46
C PRO A 2 -0.15 12.05 25.80
N GLY A 3 0.37 11.75 24.60
CA GLY A 3 -0.02 10.56 23.85
C GLY A 3 0.40 9.26 24.55
N PRO A 4 0.01 8.09 24.01
CA PRO A 4 0.36 6.80 24.60
C PRO A 4 1.89 6.63 24.70
N ASP A 5 2.36 6.16 25.86
CA ASP A 5 3.77 5.84 26.10
C ASP A 5 4.06 4.47 25.48
N LEU A 6 4.56 4.48 24.24
CA LEU A 6 4.77 3.30 23.40
C LEU A 6 6.23 2.80 23.42
N LEU A 7 7.09 3.49 24.17
CA LEU A 7 8.52 3.23 24.21
C LEU A 7 8.92 2.73 25.59
N SER A 8 9.72 1.68 25.62
CA SER A 8 10.36 1.22 26.85
C SER A 8 11.31 2.26 27.41
N SER A 9 11.72 2.12 28.68
CA SER A 9 12.77 2.96 29.29
C SER A 9 14.07 2.98 28.47
N GLN A 10 14.37 1.87 27.79
CA GLN A 10 15.51 1.70 26.88
C GLN A 10 15.31 2.35 25.49
N GLY A 11 14.14 2.93 25.20
CA GLY A 11 13.83 3.55 23.91
C GLY A 11 13.46 2.55 22.80
N LEU A 12 13.17 1.31 23.16
CA LEU A 12 12.73 0.27 22.22
C LEU A 12 11.21 0.20 22.16
N ARG A 13 10.69 -0.07 20.96
CA ARG A 13 9.28 -0.34 20.70
C ARG A 13 8.89 -1.72 21.26
N LEU A 14 7.58 -2.02 21.27
CA LEU A 14 7.04 -3.32 21.72
C LEU A 14 7.67 -4.52 20.99
N ASP A 15 7.99 -4.35 19.71
CA ASP A 15 8.63 -5.39 18.88
C ASP A 15 10.15 -5.46 19.04
N GLY A 16 10.75 -4.64 19.93
CA GLY A 16 12.20 -4.54 20.11
C GLY A 16 12.93 -3.67 19.07
N ARG A 17 12.21 -3.08 18.12
CA ARG A 17 12.76 -2.17 17.09
C ARG A 17 13.07 -0.78 17.65
N ARG A 18 14.01 -0.09 16.99
CA ARG A 18 14.24 1.35 17.21
C ARG A 18 13.13 2.21 16.55
N PRO A 19 12.94 3.48 16.96
CA PRO A 19 11.96 4.40 16.37
C PRO A 19 12.07 4.53 14.84
N HIS A 20 13.28 4.63 14.32
CA HIS A 20 13.56 4.82 12.89
C HIS A 20 13.79 3.51 12.10
N GLU A 21 13.50 2.37 12.71
CA GLU A 21 13.80 1.05 12.13
C GLU A 21 12.57 0.43 11.44
N LEU A 22 12.74 0.12 10.15
CA LEU A 22 11.74 -0.57 9.35
C LEU A 22 11.63 -2.05 9.74
N ARG A 23 10.46 -2.65 9.51
CA ARG A 23 10.29 -4.10 9.58
C ARG A 23 11.07 -4.78 8.47
N ARG A 24 11.29 -6.09 8.64
CA ARG A 24 11.84 -6.92 7.58
C ARG A 24 10.90 -6.90 6.37
N ILE A 25 11.45 -6.51 5.23
CA ILE A 25 10.74 -6.51 3.94
C ILE A 25 11.18 -7.75 3.15
N GLN A 26 10.21 -8.49 2.62
CA GLN A 26 10.42 -9.53 1.62
C GLN A 26 9.48 -9.29 0.45
N CYS A 27 9.99 -9.46 -0.77
CA CYS A 27 9.20 -9.35 -1.98
C CYS A 27 9.43 -10.54 -2.89
N LYS A 28 8.39 -10.93 -3.64
CA LYS A 28 8.44 -11.92 -4.72
C LYS A 28 7.65 -11.38 -5.90
N LEU A 29 8.25 -11.42 -7.08
CA LEU A 29 7.62 -11.06 -8.35
C LEU A 29 7.13 -12.33 -9.07
N GLY A 30 6.19 -12.20 -10.00
CA GLY A 30 5.70 -13.32 -10.81
C GLY A 30 5.04 -14.44 -9.99
N VAL A 31 4.29 -14.09 -8.94
CA VAL A 31 3.63 -15.04 -8.04
C VAL A 31 2.47 -15.77 -8.72
N PHE A 32 1.79 -15.10 -9.63
CA PHE A 32 0.70 -15.66 -10.43
C PHE A 32 1.13 -15.76 -11.89
N THR A 33 0.68 -16.81 -12.56
CA THR A 33 0.96 -17.06 -13.99
C THR A 33 -0.12 -16.54 -14.94
N GLN A 34 -1.30 -16.16 -14.40
CA GLN A 34 -2.43 -15.66 -15.18
C GLN A 34 -2.42 -14.14 -15.45
N PRO A 35 -2.10 -13.26 -14.48
CA PRO A 35 -1.98 -11.83 -14.74
C PRO A 35 -0.69 -11.52 -15.51
N ASP A 36 -0.67 -10.39 -16.20
CA ASP A 36 0.51 -9.92 -16.93
C ASP A 36 1.67 -9.58 -15.98
N GLY A 37 1.35 -9.11 -14.76
CA GLY A 37 2.32 -8.95 -13.69
C GLY A 37 1.72 -9.20 -12.31
N SER A 38 2.55 -9.68 -11.40
CA SER A 38 2.13 -9.91 -10.02
C SER A 38 3.26 -9.73 -9.02
N ALA A 39 2.89 -9.34 -7.81
CA ALA A 39 3.84 -9.20 -6.73
C ALA A 39 3.23 -9.63 -5.39
N TYR A 40 4.05 -10.27 -4.58
CA TYR A 40 3.80 -10.49 -3.17
C TYR A 40 4.79 -9.67 -2.36
N LEU A 41 4.27 -8.89 -1.42
CA LEU A 41 5.07 -8.10 -0.49
C LEU A 41 4.70 -8.49 0.94
N GLU A 42 5.73 -8.74 1.73
CA GLU A 42 5.66 -8.97 3.18
C GLU A 42 6.51 -7.92 3.88
N GLN A 43 5.89 -7.17 4.80
CA GLN A 43 6.56 -6.16 5.62
C GLN A 43 6.22 -6.45 7.09
N GLY A 44 7.15 -7.14 7.77
CA GLY A 44 6.87 -7.79 9.06
C GLY A 44 5.74 -8.81 8.89
N ASN A 45 4.63 -8.63 9.61
CA ASN A 45 3.46 -9.50 9.48
C ASN A 45 2.41 -8.97 8.50
N THR A 46 2.61 -7.79 7.89
CA THR A 46 1.71 -7.27 6.86
C THR A 46 2.02 -7.95 5.53
N LYS A 47 1.04 -8.65 4.96
CA LYS A 47 1.17 -9.43 3.72
C LYS A 47 0.17 -8.97 2.68
N VAL A 48 0.66 -8.60 1.52
CA VAL A 48 -0.15 -8.05 0.44
C VAL A 48 0.20 -8.71 -0.88
N LEU A 49 -0.83 -9.02 -1.66
CA LEU A 49 -0.73 -9.46 -3.04
C LEU A 49 -1.21 -8.35 -3.97
N ALA A 50 -0.49 -8.15 -5.05
CA ALA A 50 -0.88 -7.29 -6.15
C ALA A 50 -0.86 -8.07 -7.47
N ALA A 51 -1.85 -7.83 -8.31
CA ALA A 51 -1.94 -8.36 -9.66
C ALA A 51 -2.32 -7.25 -10.63
N VAL A 52 -1.70 -7.25 -11.80
CA VAL A 52 -1.90 -6.26 -12.86
C VAL A 52 -2.32 -6.98 -14.12
N TYR A 53 -3.37 -6.46 -14.76
CA TYR A 53 -3.86 -6.91 -16.05
C TYR A 53 -3.83 -5.74 -17.04
N GLY A 54 -3.38 -6.02 -18.26
CA GLY A 54 -3.30 -5.07 -19.33
C GLY A 54 -1.86 -4.66 -19.66
N PRO A 55 -1.69 -3.78 -20.66
CA PRO A 55 -2.74 -2.94 -21.26
C PRO A 55 -3.65 -3.72 -22.24
N HIS A 56 -4.96 -3.70 -22.00
CA HIS A 56 -5.96 -4.25 -22.93
C HIS A 56 -6.90 -3.14 -23.44
N GLN A 57 -7.71 -3.42 -24.46
CA GLN A 57 -8.61 -2.42 -25.04
C GLN A 57 -9.68 -2.01 -24.01
N ALA A 58 -9.84 -0.70 -23.81
CA ALA A 58 -10.88 -0.16 -22.93
C ALA A 58 -12.26 -0.30 -23.59
N SER A 59 -13.31 -0.47 -22.78
CA SER A 59 -14.69 -0.39 -23.28
C SER A 59 -14.95 1.00 -23.89
N LYS A 60 -15.68 1.06 -25.01
CA LYS A 60 -15.96 2.31 -25.74
C LYS A 60 -16.50 3.43 -24.85
N ALA A 61 -17.26 3.09 -23.80
CA ALA A 61 -17.85 4.06 -22.87
C ALA A 61 -16.84 4.67 -21.87
N LYS A 62 -15.71 4.01 -21.64
CA LYS A 62 -14.67 4.45 -20.68
C LYS A 62 -13.36 4.85 -21.37
N SER A 63 -13.22 4.55 -22.65
CA SER A 63 -12.01 4.82 -23.43
C SER A 63 -11.70 6.32 -23.46
N LEU A 64 -10.51 6.68 -22.99
CA LEU A 64 -9.96 8.01 -23.16
C LEU A 64 -9.16 8.02 -24.49
N PRO A 65 -9.34 9.03 -25.36
CA PRO A 65 -8.67 9.06 -26.66
C PRO A 65 -7.15 9.23 -26.53
N ASP A 66 -6.70 10.01 -25.54
CA ASP A 66 -5.30 10.43 -25.40
C ASP A 66 -4.58 9.82 -24.18
N SER A 67 -5.26 8.96 -23.42
CA SER A 67 -4.69 8.37 -22.20
C SER A 67 -5.24 6.99 -21.88
N VAL A 68 -4.53 6.29 -21.01
CA VAL A 68 -4.94 5.00 -20.46
C VAL A 68 -5.92 5.18 -19.30
N VAL A 69 -6.92 4.30 -19.23
CA VAL A 69 -7.79 4.19 -18.06
C VAL A 69 -7.10 3.28 -17.04
N VAL A 70 -6.75 3.82 -15.87
CA VAL A 70 -6.25 3.01 -14.75
C VAL A 70 -7.39 2.72 -13.80
N ASN A 71 -7.75 1.44 -13.61
CA ASN A 71 -8.63 1.04 -12.53
C ASN A 71 -7.80 0.37 -11.44
N CYS A 72 -8.04 0.80 -10.19
CA CYS A 72 -7.44 0.17 -9.03
C CYS A 72 -8.56 -0.36 -8.14
N GLN A 73 -8.37 -1.56 -7.63
CA GLN A 73 -9.23 -2.14 -6.61
C GLN A 73 -8.37 -2.57 -5.42
N TYR A 74 -8.57 -1.90 -4.30
CA TYR A 74 -8.01 -2.28 -3.02
C TYR A 74 -9.06 -3.07 -2.23
N SER A 75 -8.69 -4.25 -1.78
CA SER A 75 -9.54 -5.11 -0.97
C SER A 75 -8.71 -5.74 0.15
N MET A 76 -9.40 -6.02 1.26
CA MET A 76 -8.81 -6.65 2.43
C MET A 76 -9.54 -7.96 2.67
N ALA A 77 -8.78 -9.05 2.79
CA ALA A 77 -9.35 -10.36 3.05
C ALA A 77 -10.11 -10.33 4.38
N THR A 78 -11.20 -11.08 4.48
CA THR A 78 -12.04 -11.09 5.71
C THR A 78 -11.31 -11.66 6.92
N PHE A 79 -10.24 -12.43 6.69
CA PHE A 79 -9.35 -13.00 7.69
C PHE A 79 -8.07 -12.17 7.92
N SER A 80 -7.92 -11.02 7.26
CA SER A 80 -6.68 -10.23 7.31
C SER A 80 -6.42 -9.55 8.66
N THR A 81 -7.46 -9.33 9.44
CA THR A 81 -7.41 -8.73 10.78
C THR A 81 -7.77 -9.76 11.86
N GLY A 82 -7.35 -9.51 13.10
CA GLY A 82 -7.64 -10.40 14.25
C GLY A 82 -9.14 -10.59 14.50
N GLU A 83 -9.95 -9.56 14.23
CA GLU A 83 -11.40 -9.69 14.15
C GLU A 83 -11.86 -9.92 12.71
N ARG A 84 -12.77 -10.87 12.51
CA ARG A 84 -13.28 -11.19 11.17
C ARG A 84 -14.08 -10.02 10.63
N LYS A 85 -13.58 -9.38 9.58
CA LYS A 85 -14.27 -8.28 8.92
C LYS A 85 -15.50 -8.83 8.17
N ASN A 86 -16.68 -8.27 8.45
CA ASN A 86 -17.86 -8.61 7.66
C ASN A 86 -17.68 -8.08 6.23
N ARG A 87 -17.93 -8.91 5.24
CA ARG A 87 -17.72 -8.56 3.82
C ARG A 87 -18.87 -7.66 3.37
N GLN A 88 -18.85 -6.40 3.80
CA GLN A 88 -19.82 -5.41 3.34
C GLN A 88 -19.57 -5.13 1.85
N ARG A 89 -20.57 -5.45 1.04
CA ARG A 89 -20.60 -5.13 -0.39
C ARG A 89 -20.56 -3.60 -0.51
N GLY A 90 -19.47 -3.06 -1.05
CA GLY A 90 -19.28 -1.61 -1.17
C GLY A 90 -18.73 -0.94 0.08
N ASP A 91 -17.74 -1.54 0.75
CA ASP A 91 -17.03 -0.90 1.86
C ASP A 91 -16.43 0.45 1.41
N ARG A 92 -16.99 1.54 1.94
CA ARG A 92 -16.60 2.91 1.60
C ARG A 92 -15.12 3.16 1.85
N LYS A 93 -14.54 2.57 2.91
CA LYS A 93 -13.10 2.68 3.20
C LYS A 93 -12.26 2.07 2.08
N SER A 94 -12.64 0.88 1.63
CA SER A 94 -11.93 0.19 0.55
C SER A 94 -12.05 0.94 -0.79
N GLN A 95 -13.20 1.58 -1.05
CA GLN A 95 -13.39 2.45 -2.21
C GLN A 95 -12.53 3.71 -2.14
N GLU A 96 -12.48 4.39 -0.99
CA GLU A 96 -11.63 5.56 -0.79
C GLU A 96 -10.15 5.23 -0.98
N MET A 97 -9.68 4.11 -0.40
CA MET A 97 -8.31 3.62 -0.60
C MET A 97 -8.03 3.27 -2.07
N SER A 98 -8.99 2.67 -2.77
CA SER A 98 -8.87 2.38 -4.20
C SER A 98 -8.72 3.66 -5.04
N MET A 99 -9.46 4.73 -4.69
CA MET A 99 -9.33 6.03 -5.36
C MET A 99 -7.97 6.67 -5.11
N GLN A 100 -7.47 6.63 -3.87
CA GLN A 100 -6.14 7.15 -3.52
C GLN A 100 -5.03 6.37 -4.23
N LEU A 101 -5.13 5.04 -4.25
CA LEU A 101 -4.19 4.17 -4.96
C LEU A 101 -4.17 4.48 -6.46
N ARG A 102 -5.35 4.66 -7.06
CA ARG A 102 -5.48 5.06 -8.47
C ARG A 102 -4.81 6.40 -8.74
N GLN A 103 -5.08 7.41 -7.91
CA GLN A 103 -4.48 8.74 -8.08
C GLN A 103 -2.95 8.68 -7.98
N ALA A 104 -2.43 7.91 -7.02
CA ALA A 104 -1.01 7.75 -6.82
C ALA A 104 -0.36 7.04 -8.02
N LEU A 105 -0.85 5.86 -8.42
CA LEU A 105 -0.28 5.09 -9.52
C LEU A 105 -0.44 5.80 -10.88
N MET A 106 -1.52 6.54 -11.10
CA MET A 106 -1.71 7.33 -12.32
C MET A 106 -0.64 8.43 -12.47
N ALA A 107 -0.13 8.98 -11.38
CA ALA A 107 1.00 9.93 -11.43
C ALA A 107 2.32 9.24 -11.81
N ALA A 108 2.47 7.95 -11.45
CA ALA A 108 3.65 7.16 -11.74
C ALA A 108 3.67 6.60 -13.17
N ILE A 109 2.53 6.14 -13.70
CA ILE A 109 2.44 5.47 -15.01
C ILE A 109 2.57 6.48 -16.16
N LYS A 110 3.25 6.10 -17.25
CA LYS A 110 3.28 6.87 -18.49
C LYS A 110 2.00 6.65 -19.31
N THR A 111 0.93 7.33 -18.93
CA THR A 111 -0.42 7.14 -19.49
C THR A 111 -0.54 7.45 -20.98
N GLU A 112 0.33 8.30 -21.53
CA GLU A 112 0.35 8.72 -22.93
C GLU A 112 0.76 7.59 -23.89
N LEU A 113 1.47 6.57 -23.41
CA LEU A 113 1.94 5.46 -24.24
C LEU A 113 0.83 4.47 -24.62
N TYR A 114 -0.32 4.50 -23.93
CA TYR A 114 -1.41 3.53 -24.10
C TYR A 114 -2.77 4.21 -24.30
N PRO A 115 -2.97 4.94 -25.41
CA PRO A 115 -4.26 5.57 -25.71
C PRO A 115 -5.35 4.52 -25.95
N ARG A 116 -6.56 4.77 -25.44
CA ARG A 116 -7.73 3.85 -25.56
C ARG A 116 -7.54 2.48 -24.91
N SER A 117 -6.53 2.34 -24.07
CA SER A 117 -6.28 1.12 -23.29
C SER A 117 -6.76 1.26 -21.86
N GLN A 118 -6.85 0.13 -21.18
CA GLN A 118 -7.16 0.02 -19.76
C GLN A 118 -6.11 -0.86 -19.08
N ILE A 119 -5.71 -0.46 -17.87
CA ILE A 119 -4.85 -1.22 -16.96
C ILE A 119 -5.63 -1.41 -15.66
N ASP A 120 -5.80 -2.66 -15.27
CA ASP A 120 -6.52 -3.05 -14.06
C ASP A 120 -5.54 -3.56 -13.01
N ILE A 121 -5.54 -2.92 -11.85
CA ILE A 121 -4.64 -3.19 -10.73
C ILE A 121 -5.45 -3.66 -9.54
N TYR A 122 -5.22 -4.89 -9.11
CA TYR A 122 -5.90 -5.50 -7.97
C TYR A 122 -4.91 -5.66 -6.83
N VAL A 123 -5.26 -5.14 -5.66
CA VAL A 123 -4.48 -5.27 -4.42
C VAL A 123 -5.34 -5.95 -3.38
N GLU A 124 -4.88 -7.09 -2.89
CA GLU A 124 -5.54 -7.87 -1.84
C GLU A 124 -4.60 -7.99 -0.63
N VAL A 125 -5.04 -7.44 0.50
CA VAL A 125 -4.34 -7.59 1.78
C VAL A 125 -4.72 -8.91 2.42
N LEU A 126 -3.75 -9.81 2.59
CA LEU A 126 -3.92 -11.11 3.21
C LEU A 126 -3.80 -11.06 4.72
N GLN A 127 -2.89 -10.23 5.23
CA GLN A 127 -2.65 -10.04 6.65
C GLN A 127 -2.31 -8.57 6.89
N ALA A 128 -3.00 -7.93 7.83
CA ALA A 128 -2.85 -6.51 8.14
C ALA A 128 -2.30 -6.35 9.56
N ASP A 129 -1.03 -5.94 9.66
CA ASP A 129 -0.36 -5.67 10.94
C ASP A 129 0.15 -4.21 10.97
N GLY A 130 -0.67 -3.26 10.52
CA GLY A 130 -0.31 -1.85 10.41
C GLY A 130 0.39 -1.49 9.10
N GLY A 131 0.08 -0.31 8.57
CA GLY A 131 0.66 0.18 7.30
C GLY A 131 0.21 -0.59 6.05
N ALA A 132 -0.90 -1.33 6.11
CA ALA A 132 -1.39 -2.18 5.02
C ALA A 132 -1.57 -1.46 3.68
N TYR A 133 -2.04 -0.20 3.71
CA TYR A 133 -2.17 0.61 2.50
C TYR A 133 -0.81 0.91 1.85
N CYS A 134 0.20 1.27 2.65
CA CYS A 134 1.56 1.53 2.15
C CYS A 134 2.17 0.28 1.51
N ALA A 135 2.03 -0.86 2.19
CA ALA A 135 2.44 -2.15 1.65
C ALA A 135 1.71 -2.46 0.33
N GLY A 136 0.42 -2.13 0.23
CA GLY A 136 -0.36 -2.27 -1.00
C GLY A 136 0.12 -1.39 -2.16
N VAL A 137 0.46 -0.13 -1.90
CA VAL A 137 1.04 0.78 -2.90
C VAL A 137 2.38 0.24 -3.41
N ASN A 138 3.24 -0.22 -2.49
CA ASN A 138 4.54 -0.80 -2.82
C ASN A 138 4.39 -2.09 -3.64
N ALA A 139 3.47 -2.98 -3.25
CA ALA A 139 3.16 -4.21 -3.98
C ALA A 139 2.61 -3.92 -5.38
N ALA A 140 1.70 -2.96 -5.53
CA ALA A 140 1.16 -2.56 -6.83
C ALA A 140 2.26 -2.02 -7.75
N THR A 141 3.19 -1.24 -7.21
CA THR A 141 4.33 -0.72 -7.97
C THR A 141 5.23 -1.85 -8.46
N LEU A 142 5.50 -2.84 -7.61
CA LEU A 142 6.25 -4.04 -7.99
C LEU A 142 5.54 -4.86 -9.07
N ALA A 143 4.21 -5.02 -8.97
CA ALA A 143 3.43 -5.74 -9.98
C ALA A 143 3.39 -4.99 -11.34
N LEU A 144 3.39 -3.65 -11.34
CA LEU A 144 3.52 -2.86 -12.57
C LEU A 144 4.89 -3.05 -13.25
N ILE A 145 5.96 -3.18 -12.46
CA ILE A 145 7.31 -3.47 -12.97
C ILE A 145 7.36 -4.86 -13.58
N ASP A 146 6.79 -5.86 -12.91
CA ASP A 146 6.71 -7.24 -13.39
C ASP A 146 5.91 -7.35 -14.70
N ALA A 147 4.80 -6.60 -14.81
CA ALA A 147 4.01 -6.50 -16.05
C ALA A 147 4.74 -5.77 -17.20
N GLY A 148 5.90 -5.17 -16.95
CA GLY A 148 6.65 -4.41 -17.95
C GLY A 148 5.97 -3.11 -18.37
N ILE A 149 5.09 -2.53 -17.54
CA ILE A 149 4.40 -1.28 -17.84
C ILE A 149 5.35 -0.10 -17.56
N PRO A 150 5.61 0.78 -18.55
CA PRO A 150 6.47 1.95 -18.37
C PRO A 150 5.94 2.91 -17.30
N ILE A 151 6.72 3.04 -16.23
CA ILE A 151 6.54 4.02 -15.16
C ILE A 151 7.62 5.10 -15.21
N LYS A 152 7.29 6.30 -14.75
CA LYS A 152 8.20 7.45 -14.65
C LYS A 152 9.23 7.26 -13.53
N ALA A 153 8.75 6.80 -12.37
CA ALA A 153 9.56 6.48 -11.20
C ALA A 153 8.82 5.43 -10.35
N TYR A 154 9.55 4.78 -9.45
CA TYR A 154 8.97 3.83 -8.50
C TYR A 154 8.17 4.58 -7.44
N MET A 155 6.90 4.24 -7.29
CA MET A 155 6.10 4.77 -6.20
C MET A 155 6.42 4.02 -4.91
N ILE A 156 6.80 4.75 -3.87
CA ILE A 156 7.14 4.20 -2.57
C ILE A 156 6.25 4.84 -1.52
N ALA A 157 5.70 4.02 -0.63
CA ALA A 157 4.87 4.46 0.47
C ALA A 157 5.38 3.92 1.81
N CYS A 158 5.29 4.76 2.84
CA CYS A 158 5.62 4.41 4.22
C CYS A 158 4.67 5.12 5.19
N THR A 159 4.41 4.48 6.34
CA THR A 159 3.72 5.12 7.45
C THR A 159 4.72 5.72 8.44
N ALA A 160 4.32 6.81 9.07
CA ALA A 160 5.01 7.42 10.19
C ALA A 160 3.99 7.76 11.28
N SER A 161 4.41 7.74 12.54
CA SER A 161 3.59 8.16 13.67
C SER A 161 4.44 8.91 14.69
N MET A 162 3.81 9.50 15.69
CA MET A 162 4.47 10.15 16.82
C MET A 162 4.15 9.38 18.09
N ALA A 163 5.18 8.85 18.74
CA ALA A 163 5.09 8.30 20.09
C ALA A 163 5.61 9.32 21.11
N TRP A 164 5.40 9.01 22.38
CA TRP A 164 5.90 9.82 23.49
C TRP A 164 6.77 8.95 24.38
N LYS A 165 7.87 9.51 24.89
CA LYS A 165 8.73 8.89 25.90
C LYS A 165 8.93 9.88 27.03
N GLY A 166 8.34 9.63 28.20
CA GLY A 166 8.50 10.51 29.35
C GLY A 166 8.09 11.98 29.11
N GLY A 167 7.19 12.23 28.14
CA GLY A 167 6.75 13.58 27.76
C GLY A 167 7.48 14.20 26.57
N GLU A 168 8.52 13.57 26.02
CA GLU A 168 9.17 14.01 24.77
C GLU A 168 8.59 13.28 23.55
N PRO A 169 8.32 14.00 22.43
CA PRO A 169 7.81 13.40 21.21
C PRO A 169 8.93 12.68 20.44
N GLU A 170 8.70 11.42 20.09
CA GLU A 170 9.64 10.59 19.31
C GLU A 170 8.96 10.09 18.02
N PRO A 171 9.50 10.41 16.84
CA PRO A 171 8.92 9.98 15.57
C PRO A 171 9.19 8.49 15.30
N LEU A 172 8.12 7.75 15.01
CA LEU A 172 8.17 6.35 14.61
C LEU A 172 8.01 6.21 13.10
N VAL A 173 8.78 5.32 12.50
CA VAL A 173 8.62 4.90 11.11
C VAL A 173 8.09 3.47 11.06
N ASP A 174 7.25 3.17 10.08
CA ASP A 174 6.69 1.83 9.84
C ASP A 174 5.95 1.25 11.05
N VAL A 175 4.76 1.80 11.25
CA VAL A 175 3.89 1.63 12.42
C VAL A 175 3.18 0.27 12.36
N SER A 176 3.23 -0.47 13.48
CA SER A 176 2.53 -1.75 13.69
C SER A 176 1.04 -1.53 14.01
N HIS A 177 0.24 -2.61 13.96
CA HIS A 177 -1.18 -2.52 14.33
C HIS A 177 -1.39 -2.04 15.77
N VAL A 178 -0.54 -2.46 16.71
CA VAL A 178 -0.67 -2.06 18.12
C VAL A 178 -0.43 -0.56 18.30
N GLU A 179 0.55 -0.01 17.60
CA GLU A 179 0.87 1.42 17.66
C GLU A 179 -0.19 2.27 16.93
N GLU A 180 -0.76 1.76 15.83
CA GLU A 180 -1.89 2.39 15.14
C GLU A 180 -3.15 2.37 16.01
N ALA A 181 -3.41 1.26 16.70
CA ALA A 181 -4.56 1.09 17.60
C ALA A 181 -4.43 1.90 18.91
N ALA A 182 -3.22 2.29 19.29
CA ALA A 182 -2.97 3.10 20.49
C ALA A 182 -3.53 4.54 20.40
N GLY A 183 -4.05 4.95 19.23
CA GLY A 183 -4.69 6.25 19.05
C GLY A 183 -3.73 7.41 18.81
N GLY A 184 -2.48 7.10 18.42
CA GLY A 184 -1.51 8.10 17.97
C GLY A 184 -1.86 8.70 16.61
N VAL A 185 -1.20 9.81 16.26
CA VAL A 185 -1.31 10.40 14.91
C VAL A 185 -0.59 9.49 13.93
N VAL A 186 -1.26 9.06 12.87
CA VAL A 186 -0.66 8.26 11.80
C VAL A 186 -0.67 9.06 10.50
N LEU A 187 0.51 9.24 9.93
CA LEU A 187 0.72 9.84 8.63
C LEU A 187 1.10 8.75 7.63
N THR A 188 0.41 8.73 6.49
CA THR A 188 0.76 7.90 5.35
C THR A 188 1.33 8.78 4.26
N VAL A 189 2.55 8.47 3.81
CA VAL A 189 3.22 9.21 2.74
C VAL A 189 3.46 8.25 1.59
N ALA A 190 3.00 8.62 0.40
CA ALA A 190 3.36 7.99 -0.86
C ALA A 190 4.07 9.03 -1.73
N SER A 191 5.27 8.71 -2.19
CA SER A 191 6.13 9.62 -2.95
C SER A 191 6.75 8.92 -4.14
N LEU A 192 7.07 9.72 -5.16
CA LEU A 192 7.94 9.35 -6.26
C LEU A 192 9.32 9.95 -5.95
N PRO A 193 10.25 9.19 -5.36
CA PRO A 193 11.60 9.68 -5.14
C PRO A 193 12.27 9.90 -6.49
N SER A 194 12.40 11.17 -6.88
CA SER A 194 13.30 11.57 -7.95
C SER A 194 14.71 11.65 -7.37
N THR A 195 15.64 10.85 -7.90
CA THR A 195 17.08 11.08 -7.72
C THR A 195 17.51 12.35 -8.43
#